data_AF-A0A8T5LC00-F1
#
_entry.id   AF-A0A8T5LC00-F1
#
_cell.length_a   1.000
_cell.length_b   1.000
_cell.length_c   1.000
_cell.angle_alpha   90.00
_cell.angle_beta   90.00
_cell.angle_gamma   90.00
#
_symmetry.space_group_name_H-M   'P 1'
#
loop_
_entity.id
_entity.type
_entity.pdbx_description
1 polymer ?
#
loop_
_entity_poly.entity_id
_entity_poly.type
_entity_poly.pdbx_seq_one_letter_code
_entity_poly.pdbx_strand_id
1 'polypeptide(L)'
;MNKKSAIELSINVILTAIVVIVIIGILLTNLASNKPSICIEEDEGIEFEQTYFFAASIIKGADERYDNCLNEDILQEYFCKDNKIESVDIMCASYKDSTGQIYKCQDGRCIIND
;
A
#
# COMPACT_ATOMS: atom_id res chain seq x y z
N MET A 1 20.12 -19.40 55.16
CA MET A 1 19.13 -19.43 54.07
C MET A 1 19.02 -20.85 53.52
N ASN A 2 17.80 -21.39 53.46
CA ASN A 2 17.54 -22.75 52.97
C ASN A 2 17.61 -22.76 51.44
N LYS A 3 18.44 -23.64 50.85
CA LYS A 3 18.63 -23.74 49.38
C LYS A 3 17.29 -23.89 48.62
N LYS A 4 16.29 -24.49 49.25
CA LYS A 4 14.93 -24.64 48.70
C LYS A 4 14.22 -23.30 48.45
N SER A 5 14.38 -22.33 49.36
CA SER A 5 13.77 -20.99 49.25
C SER A 5 14.43 -20.14 48.17
N ALA A 6 15.72 -20.32 47.91
CA ALA A 6 16.43 -19.63 46.83
C ALA A 6 15.96 -20.12 45.44
N ILE A 7 15.72 -21.42 45.29
CA ILE A 7 15.24 -22.03 44.03
C ILE A 7 13.80 -21.57 43.72
N GLU A 8 12.91 -21.56 44.72
CA GLU A 8 11.52 -21.10 44.55
C GLU A 8 11.47 -19.62 44.14
N LEU A 9 12.35 -18.79 44.71
CA LEU A 9 12.47 -17.38 44.34
C LEU A 9 12.96 -17.21 42.88
N SER A 10 13.97 -17.97 42.46
CA SER A 10 14.51 -17.91 41.10
C SER A 10 13.47 -18.33 40.05
N ILE A 11 12.66 -19.35 40.32
CA ILE A 11 11.60 -19.80 39.41
C ILE A 11 10.54 -18.71 39.23
N ASN A 12 10.10 -18.07 40.31
CA ASN A 12 9.09 -17.01 40.24
C ASN A 12 9.58 -15.78 39.46
N VAL A 13 10.86 -15.42 39.60
CA VAL A 13 11.47 -14.31 38.85
C VAL A 13 11.50 -14.62 37.35
N ILE A 14 11.92 -15.83 36.98
CA ILE A 14 11.97 -16.27 35.57
C ILE A 14 10.56 -16.31 34.97
N LEU A 15 9.59 -16.87 35.69
CA LEU A 15 8.22 -16.97 35.23
C LEU A 15 7.60 -15.58 35.00
N THR A 16 7.86 -14.64 35.91
CA THR A 16 7.41 -13.25 35.79
C THR A 16 8.04 -12.57 34.57
N ALA A 17 9.35 -12.77 34.34
CA ALA A 17 10.04 -12.21 33.18
C ALA A 17 9.46 -12.74 31.85
N ILE A 18 9.15 -14.05 31.76
CA ILE A 18 8.54 -14.65 30.58
C ILE A 18 7.16 -14.05 30.32
N VAL A 19 6.32 -13.92 31.36
CA VAL A 19 4.99 -13.31 31.24
C VAL A 19 5.08 -11.87 30.74
N VAL A 20 6.02 -11.08 31.25
CA VAL A 20 6.25 -9.69 30.80
C VAL A 20 6.67 -9.65 29.33
N ILE A 21 7.58 -10.52 28.90
CA ILE A 21 8.02 -10.60 27.48
C ILE A 21 6.85 -10.94 26.56
N VAL A 22 6.02 -11.91 26.95
CA VAL A 22 4.83 -12.31 26.17
C VAL A 22 3.84 -11.15 26.07
N ILE A 23 3.56 -10.47 27.18
CA ILE A 23 2.65 -9.31 27.20
C ILE A 23 3.18 -8.19 26.30
N ILE A 24 4.47 -7.84 26.40
CA ILE A 24 5.11 -6.83 25.56
C ILE A 24 5.05 -7.24 24.08
N GLY A 25 5.33 -8.51 23.75
CA GLY A 25 5.23 -9.02 22.39
C GLY A 25 3.83 -8.86 21.80
N ILE A 26 2.78 -9.21 22.56
CA ILE A 26 1.38 -9.03 22.15
C ILE A 26 1.06 -7.55 21.95
N LEU A 27 1.45 -6.67 22.89
CA LEU A 27 1.24 -5.22 22.78
C LEU A 27 1.92 -4.63 21.53
N LEU A 28 3.15 -5.02 21.24
CA LEU A 28 3.90 -4.55 20.08
C LEU A 28 3.29 -5.01 18.75
N THR A 29 2.76 -6.25 18.68
CA THR A 29 2.07 -6.72 17.46
C THR A 29 0.78 -5.95 17.15
N ASN A 30 0.10 -5.42 18.16
CA ASN A 30 -1.14 -4.66 17.97
C ASN A 30 -0.91 -3.19 17.56
N LEU A 31 0.29 -2.63 17.79
CA LEU A 31 0.64 -1.26 17.39
C LEU A 31 1.06 -1.14 15.91
N ALA A 32 1.38 -2.26 15.25
CA ALA A 32 2.10 -2.25 13.97
C ALA A 32 1.23 -2.07 12.71
N SER A 33 -0.08 -1.84 12.82
CA SER A 33 -0.97 -1.75 11.65
C SER A 33 -1.82 -0.48 11.63
N ASN A 34 -1.19 0.69 11.77
CA ASN A 34 -1.84 1.99 11.55
C ASN A 34 -1.80 2.38 10.06
N LYS A 35 -2.23 1.48 9.17
CA LYS A 35 -2.48 1.89 7.79
C LYS A 35 -3.74 2.77 7.76
N PRO A 36 -3.76 3.86 6.97
CA PRO A 36 -4.84 4.84 6.98
C PRO A 36 -6.16 4.17 6.59
N SER A 37 -7.21 4.32 7.39
CA SER A 37 -8.55 3.80 7.05
C SER A 37 -9.25 4.60 5.94
N ILE A 38 -8.64 5.73 5.58
CA ILE A 38 -9.06 6.62 4.51
C ILE A 38 -8.23 6.24 3.27
N CYS A 39 -8.89 6.20 2.12
CA CYS A 39 -8.29 6.01 0.82
C CYS A 39 -7.46 7.25 0.50
N ILE A 40 -6.16 7.05 0.31
CA ILE A 40 -5.21 8.08 -0.09
C ILE A 40 -4.69 7.70 -1.47
N GLU A 41 -4.68 8.68 -2.36
CA GLU A 41 -4.20 8.62 -3.73
C GLU A 41 -3.09 9.65 -3.87
N GLU A 42 -1.94 9.24 -4.43
CA GLU A 42 -0.73 10.07 -4.49
C GLU A 42 -0.69 11.00 -5.72
N ASP A 43 -1.55 10.78 -6.71
CA ASP A 43 -1.54 11.42 -8.02
C ASP A 43 -2.89 12.05 -8.40
N GLU A 44 -3.53 12.79 -7.51
CA GLU A 44 -4.68 13.68 -7.81
C GLU A 44 -5.92 13.07 -8.52
N GLY A 45 -5.94 11.76 -8.86
CA GLY A 45 -7.10 11.10 -9.44
C GLY A 45 -7.07 10.90 -10.95
N ILE A 46 -8.23 10.47 -11.48
CA ILE A 46 -8.52 10.46 -12.93
C ILE A 46 -8.61 11.89 -13.46
N GLU A 47 -7.50 12.58 -13.59
CA GLU A 47 -7.47 13.86 -14.29
C GLU A 47 -7.53 13.60 -15.80
N PHE A 48 -8.76 13.42 -16.32
CA PHE A 48 -9.05 13.27 -17.75
C PHE A 48 -8.47 14.40 -18.64
N GLU A 49 -8.07 15.53 -18.05
CA GLU A 49 -7.50 16.68 -18.76
C GLU A 49 -5.96 16.73 -18.75
N GLN A 50 -5.27 15.92 -17.94
CA GLN A 50 -3.81 15.88 -17.93
C GLN A 50 -3.28 14.75 -18.81
N THR A 51 -2.46 15.14 -19.79
CA THR A 51 -1.72 14.26 -20.73
C THR A 51 -0.67 13.35 -20.09
N TYR A 52 -0.67 13.22 -18.76
CA TYR A 52 0.31 12.46 -17.99
C TYR A 52 -0.40 11.72 -16.86
N PHE A 53 -0.64 10.42 -17.07
CA PHE A 53 -0.96 9.50 -16.00
C PHE A 53 0.37 9.15 -15.33
N PHE A 54 0.51 9.37 -14.03
CA PHE A 54 1.69 8.96 -13.29
C PHE A 54 1.40 7.60 -12.66
N ALA A 55 2.42 6.79 -12.41
CA ALA A 55 2.21 5.60 -11.61
C ALA A 55 2.00 6.03 -10.15
N ALA A 56 0.88 5.69 -9.55
CA ALA A 56 0.61 5.98 -8.16
C ALA A 56 0.31 4.77 -7.32
N SER A 57 0.50 4.97 -6.02
CA SER A 57 0.10 4.01 -5.01
C SER A 57 -1.21 4.49 -4.36
N ILE A 58 -2.17 3.58 -4.27
CA ILE A 58 -3.46 3.82 -3.64
C ILE A 58 -3.49 2.98 -2.36
N ILE A 59 -3.60 3.64 -1.21
CA ILE A 59 -3.52 2.98 0.10
C ILE A 59 -4.86 3.13 0.84
N LYS A 60 -5.46 2.01 1.26
CA LYS A 60 -6.62 1.98 2.16
C LYS A 60 -6.54 0.81 3.12
N GLY A 61 -6.23 1.08 4.38
CA GLY A 61 -6.01 0.06 5.40
C GLY A 61 -4.92 -0.90 4.90
N ALA A 62 -5.11 -2.21 5.04
CA ALA A 62 -4.16 -3.21 4.53
C ALA A 62 -3.94 -3.17 3.01
N ASP A 63 -4.92 -2.66 2.25
CA ASP A 63 -4.96 -2.74 0.80
C ASP A 63 -4.10 -1.66 0.16
N GLU A 64 -3.28 -2.08 -0.79
CA GLU A 64 -2.40 -1.25 -1.60
C GLU A 64 -2.55 -1.68 -3.06
N ARG A 65 -2.82 -0.72 -3.94
CA ARG A 65 -2.94 -0.92 -5.39
C ARG A 65 -2.02 0.04 -6.12
N TYR A 66 -1.61 -0.36 -7.32
CA TYR A 66 -0.79 0.45 -8.21
C TYR A 66 -1.37 0.35 -9.60
N ASP A 67 -1.27 1.43 -10.35
CA ASP A 67 -1.66 1.45 -11.76
C ASP A 67 -0.79 0.48 -12.54
N ASN A 68 -1.41 -0.21 -13.49
CA ASN A 68 -0.73 -1.26 -14.23
C ASN A 68 -1.21 -1.35 -15.67
N CYS A 69 -0.28 -1.67 -16.55
CA CYS A 69 -0.60 -1.95 -17.94
C CYS A 69 -1.19 -3.35 -18.06
N LEU A 70 -2.44 -3.44 -18.50
CA LEU A 70 -3.04 -4.73 -18.86
C LEU A 70 -2.46 -5.25 -20.18
N ASN A 71 -2.08 -4.33 -21.07
CA ASN A 71 -1.33 -4.55 -22.30
C ASN A 71 -0.70 -3.22 -22.77
N GLU A 72 -0.10 -3.18 -23.96
CA GLU A 72 0.54 -1.97 -24.52
C GLU A 72 -0.42 -0.80 -24.77
N ASP A 73 -1.73 -1.05 -24.82
CA ASP A 73 -2.74 -0.04 -25.18
C ASP A 73 -3.67 0.33 -24.02
N ILE A 74 -3.72 -0.48 -22.96
CA ILE A 74 -4.68 -0.34 -21.86
C ILE A 74 -3.96 -0.18 -20.52
N LEU A 75 -4.17 0.98 -19.90
CA LEU A 75 -3.82 1.28 -18.52
C LEU A 75 -5.02 0.94 -17.63
N GLN A 76 -4.79 0.12 -16.59
CA GLN A 76 -5.73 0.00 -15.48
C GLN A 76 -5.30 0.98 -14.40
N GLU A 77 -6.09 2.03 -14.26
CA GLU A 77 -5.92 3.08 -13.26
C GLU A 77 -6.71 2.73 -12.00
N TYR A 78 -6.09 2.82 -10.84
CA TYR A 78 -6.76 2.74 -9.55
C TYR A 78 -6.93 4.13 -8.97
N PHE A 79 -8.08 4.41 -8.37
CA PHE A 79 -8.35 5.74 -7.80
C PHE A 79 -9.24 5.67 -6.57
N CYS A 80 -9.24 6.75 -5.78
CA CYS A 80 -10.07 6.85 -4.58
C CYS A 80 -11.40 7.55 -4.86
N LYS A 81 -12.52 6.83 -4.72
CA LYS A 81 -13.87 7.39 -4.82
C LYS A 81 -14.75 6.99 -3.65
N ASP A 82 -15.40 7.98 -3.02
CA ASP A 82 -16.22 7.78 -1.81
C ASP A 82 -15.51 6.94 -0.72
N ASN A 83 -14.21 7.19 -0.54
CA ASN A 83 -13.34 6.45 0.36
C ASN A 83 -13.22 4.95 0.02
N LYS A 84 -13.32 4.56 -1.24
CA LYS A 84 -13.11 3.19 -1.76
C LYS A 84 -12.09 3.24 -2.88
N ILE A 85 -11.32 2.16 -2.99
CA ILE A 85 -10.46 1.93 -4.16
C ILE A 85 -11.38 1.44 -5.28
N GLU A 86 -11.44 2.20 -6.36
CA GLU A 86 -12.07 1.82 -7.61
C GLU A 86 -11.00 1.70 -8.70
N SER A 87 -11.38 1.18 -9.87
CA SER A 87 -10.48 1.11 -11.02
C SER A 87 -11.23 1.40 -12.32
N VAL A 88 -10.50 1.91 -13.30
CA VAL A 88 -11.00 2.16 -14.66
C VAL A 88 -9.94 1.73 -15.68
N ASP A 89 -10.40 1.21 -16.81
CA ASP A 89 -9.51 0.87 -17.93
C ASP A 89 -9.47 2.06 -18.91
N ILE A 90 -8.27 2.59 -19.13
CA ILE A 90 -7.99 3.74 -19.99
C ILE A 90 -7.27 3.24 -21.26
N MET A 91 -7.83 3.57 -22.42
CA MET A 91 -7.23 3.27 -23.71
C MET A 91 -6.18 4.34 -24.07
N CYS A 92 -4.90 4.06 -23.80
CA CYS A 92 -3.78 4.96 -24.11
C CYS A 92 -3.77 5.37 -25.59
N ALA A 93 -4.14 4.45 -26.49
CA ALA A 93 -4.18 4.71 -27.93
C ALA A 93 -5.20 5.81 -28.35
N SER A 94 -6.09 6.22 -27.44
CA SER A 94 -7.04 7.31 -27.66
C SER A 94 -6.40 8.70 -27.55
N TYR A 95 -5.19 8.78 -26.98
CA TYR A 95 -4.43 10.01 -26.79
C TYR A 95 -3.32 10.14 -27.83
N LYS A 96 -3.05 11.39 -28.24
CA LYS A 96 -1.97 11.74 -29.16
C LYS A 96 -1.30 13.03 -28.73
N ASP A 97 0.01 13.15 -28.93
CA ASP A 97 0.71 14.42 -28.72
C ASP A 97 0.48 15.40 -29.88
N SER A 98 1.15 16.54 -29.78
CA SER A 98 1.18 17.57 -30.82
C SER A 98 1.82 17.10 -32.14
N THR A 99 2.57 15.99 -32.14
CA THR A 99 3.19 15.42 -33.34
C THR A 99 2.35 14.29 -33.97
N GLY A 100 1.26 13.88 -33.30
CA GLY A 100 0.36 12.82 -33.74
C GLY A 100 0.80 11.41 -33.34
N GLN A 101 1.81 11.29 -32.49
CA GLN A 101 2.26 10.02 -31.92
C GLN A 101 1.25 9.51 -30.90
N ILE A 102 1.04 8.20 -30.93
CA ILE A 102 0.04 7.52 -30.11
C ILE A 102 0.70 7.12 -28.78
N TYR A 103 0.01 7.39 -27.68
CA TYR A 103 0.45 6.95 -26.36
C TYR A 103 0.30 5.44 -26.20
N LYS A 104 1.27 4.82 -25.54
CA LYS A 104 1.28 3.42 -25.15
C LYS A 104 1.35 3.31 -23.63
N CYS A 105 0.77 2.24 -23.08
CA CYS A 105 0.93 1.94 -21.67
C CYS A 105 2.32 1.35 -21.42
N GLN A 106 3.08 1.98 -20.53
CA GLN A 106 4.36 1.47 -20.04
C GLN A 106 4.55 1.91 -18.58
N ASP A 107 5.04 1.01 -17.73
CA ASP A 107 5.30 1.30 -16.30
C ASP A 107 4.09 1.86 -15.53
N GLY A 108 2.87 1.40 -15.84
CA GLY A 108 1.66 1.87 -15.16
C GLY A 108 1.23 3.28 -15.56
N ARG A 109 1.56 3.72 -16.78
CA ARG A 109 1.20 5.04 -17.30
C ARG A 109 1.10 5.04 -18.81
N CYS A 110 0.28 5.93 -19.38
CA CYS A 110 0.29 6.19 -20.81
C CYS A 110 1.42 7.17 -21.16
N ILE A 111 2.39 6.76 -21.98
CA ILE A 111 3.52 7.59 -22.44
C ILE A 111 3.77 7.39 -23.94
N ILE A 112 4.48 8.33 -24.56
CA ILE A 112 4.99 8.15 -25.93
C ILE A 112 6.39 7.54 -25.85
N ASN A 113 6.59 6.44 -26.55
CA ASN A 113 7.92 5.84 -26.68
C ASN A 113 8.69 6.60 -27.75
N ASP A 114 9.61 7.46 -27.30
CA ASP A 114 10.64 8.10 -28.14
C ASP A 114 11.61 7.07 -28.75
#